data_AF-A0A521GQA9-F1
#
_entry.id   AF-A0A521GQA9-F1
#
_cell.length_a   1.000
_cell.length_b   1.000
_cell.length_c   1.000
_cell.angle_alpha   90.00
_cell.angle_beta   90.00
_cell.angle_gamma   90.00
#
_symmetry.space_group_name_H-M   'P 1'
#
loop_
_entity.id
_entity.type
_entity.pdbx_description
1 polymer ?
#
loop_
_entity_poly.entity_id
_entity_poly.type
_entity_poly.pdbx_seq_one_letter_code
_entity_poly.pdbx_strand_id
1 'polypeptide(L)'
;MNEIFAQKLKELPTTPGVYFHKAADGEIIYVGKAAVLKNRVRQYFQASRGRDVKTEALVAEIHDTDWMVVESELEALFLEAEMIRRYMPRYNILLRDDKSLSYIRIDYDSDYPTVTTTRQPLDDKARYYGPYFNVTGVREALRILRRIFPFATKRATGATRESLQYHLGLDPGLESGKTSLVEYRANLRKLMAVIEGKRKTIEREIERDMARAAKQQNYESARLYRNQLFALKALGKAVIFSDKEFLDISKDHALGELVELLNLATYPRRIEGYDISHMSGTNVVASMVVFTNGVSDKGEYRKFKTSKDHNNDFYNMHETLTRRLSEKNIKAWGCPDLMLIDGGKGQLDAALRARGEQAVALESFESEQADDPRVAELKKCAEKITHIPFIGLAKREEQIVIHKEHSHVQLNQNLLRSLGGYYTESDDFILVNVPHSTNLVKLLQRIRDESHRFAVSYHSTLKRKNSTVSILDTIPGVGPVTRKKLIRLFGSGKGVQEASEAQLADAIGAKTGKMVFQWLHSK
;
A
#
# COMPACT_ATOMS: atom_id res chain seq x y z
N MET A 1 10.13 21.06 31.19
CA MET A 1 9.39 19.78 31.21
C MET A 1 8.21 19.95 32.14
N ASN A 2 6.97 19.70 31.70
CA ASN A 2 5.79 19.83 32.56
C ASN A 2 5.73 18.67 33.58
N GLU A 3 5.23 18.94 34.79
CA GLU A 3 5.20 17.96 35.91
C GLU A 3 4.40 16.70 35.57
N ILE A 4 3.30 16.85 34.83
CA ILE A 4 2.47 15.72 34.36
C ILE A 4 3.27 14.78 33.46
N PHE A 5 4.03 15.34 32.51
CA PHE A 5 4.86 14.55 31.61
C PHE A 5 6.01 13.86 32.37
N ALA A 6 6.61 14.54 33.35
CA ALA A 6 7.64 13.95 34.20
C ALA A 6 7.12 12.77 35.05
N GLN A 7 5.86 12.83 35.51
CA GLN A 7 5.21 11.71 36.20
C GLN A 7 4.94 10.54 35.24
N LYS A 8 4.42 10.80 34.04
CA LYS A 8 4.19 9.79 33.00
C LYS A 8 5.46 9.01 32.62
N LEU A 9 6.62 9.69 32.56
CA LEU A 9 7.92 9.03 32.32
C LEU A 9 8.36 8.07 33.46
N LYS A 10 7.71 8.10 34.62
CA LYS A 10 7.96 7.12 35.70
C LYS A 10 7.27 5.78 35.44
N GLU A 11 6.18 5.78 34.68
CA GLU A 11 5.35 4.62 34.38
C GLU A 11 5.88 3.75 33.22
N LEU A 12 6.92 4.22 32.54
CA LEU A 12 7.51 3.49 31.42
C LEU A 12 7.93 2.07 31.82
N PRO A 13 7.49 1.05 31.06
CA PRO A 13 7.75 -0.34 31.39
C PRO A 13 9.18 -0.73 31.01
N THR A 14 9.68 -1.80 31.63
CA THR A 14 10.99 -2.39 31.31
C THR A 14 10.91 -3.43 30.20
N THR A 15 9.79 -3.52 29.50
CA THR A 15 9.53 -4.46 28.41
C THR A 15 9.88 -3.88 27.04
N PRO A 16 10.01 -4.73 26.01
CA PRO A 16 10.14 -4.30 24.62
C PRO A 16 8.89 -3.57 24.13
N GLY A 17 9.08 -2.64 23.20
CA GLY A 17 7.96 -1.86 22.67
C GLY A 17 8.34 -0.75 21.72
N VAL A 18 7.31 -0.06 21.24
CA VAL A 18 7.39 1.12 20.38
C VAL A 18 6.93 2.34 21.18
N TYR A 19 7.64 3.46 21.08
CA TYR A 19 7.28 4.73 21.70
C TYR A 19 7.06 5.82 20.66
N PHE A 20 6.22 6.79 21.00
CA PHE A 20 5.76 7.88 20.14
C PHE A 20 6.02 9.19 20.86
N HIS A 21 6.88 10.06 20.32
CA HIS A 21 7.01 11.42 20.83
C HIS A 21 6.02 12.33 20.11
N LYS A 22 5.37 13.20 20.89
CA LYS A 22 4.35 14.13 20.41
C LYS A 22 4.73 15.58 20.65
N ALA A 23 4.34 16.45 19.73
CA ALA A 23 4.38 17.90 19.90
C ALA A 23 3.22 18.39 20.79
N ALA A 24 3.21 19.69 21.09
CA ALA A 24 2.21 20.30 21.98
C ALA A 24 0.77 20.21 21.46
N ASP A 25 0.59 20.12 20.14
CA ASP A 25 -0.69 19.91 19.45
C ASP A 25 -1.13 18.44 19.38
N GLY A 26 -0.31 17.51 19.90
CA GLY A 26 -0.56 16.08 19.86
C GLY A 26 -0.15 15.38 18.56
N GLU A 27 0.51 16.07 17.62
CA GLU A 27 1.10 15.45 16.42
C GLU A 27 2.23 14.48 16.82
N ILE A 28 2.25 13.28 16.24
CA ILE A 28 3.36 12.33 16.41
C ILE A 28 4.53 12.80 15.55
N ILE A 29 5.57 13.32 16.21
CA ILE A 29 6.74 13.89 15.55
C ILE A 29 7.90 12.92 15.42
N TYR A 30 7.91 11.83 16.21
CA TYR A 30 8.88 10.74 16.16
C TYR A 30 8.30 9.42 16.66
N VAL A 31 8.71 8.31 16.05
CA VAL A 31 8.45 6.94 16.51
C VAL A 31 9.76 6.18 16.65
N GLY A 32 9.93 5.43 17.73
CA GLY A 32 11.11 4.60 17.93
C GLY A 32 10.82 3.28 18.63
N LYS A 33 11.67 2.28 18.43
CA LYS A 33 11.63 1.00 19.17
C LYS A 33 12.63 0.95 20.33
N ALA A 34 12.35 0.09 21.31
CA ALA A 34 13.27 -0.23 22.39
C ALA A 34 13.11 -1.68 22.86
N ALA A 35 14.22 -2.35 23.20
CA ALA A 35 14.17 -3.60 23.97
C ALA A 35 13.74 -3.35 25.43
N VAL A 36 14.01 -2.15 25.95
CA VAL A 36 13.58 -1.69 27.28
C VAL A 36 13.10 -0.24 27.15
N LEU A 37 11.79 -0.03 27.09
CA LEU A 37 11.16 1.28 26.88
C LEU A 37 11.63 2.32 27.91
N LYS A 38 11.65 1.96 29.19
CA LYS A 38 12.08 2.83 30.30
C LYS A 38 13.47 3.43 30.09
N ASN A 39 14.44 2.62 29.71
CA ASN A 39 15.81 3.08 29.54
C ASN A 39 15.94 3.97 28.30
N ARG A 40 15.31 3.55 27.20
CA ARG A 40 15.45 4.24 25.92
C ARG A 40 14.80 5.61 25.94
N VAL A 41 13.56 5.71 26.42
CA VAL A 41 12.82 6.99 26.41
C VAL A 41 13.46 7.99 27.37
N ARG A 42 13.91 7.55 28.55
CA ARG A 42 14.59 8.42 29.52
C ARG A 42 15.91 9.00 29.00
N GLN A 43 16.59 8.29 28.10
CA GLN A 43 17.86 8.73 27.51
C GLN A 43 17.74 10.09 26.82
N TYR A 44 16.58 10.40 26.21
CA TYR A 44 16.33 11.69 25.55
C TYR A 44 16.35 12.89 26.51
N PHE A 45 16.00 12.65 27.77
CA PHE A 45 15.80 13.71 28.77
C PHE A 45 16.93 13.80 29.80
N GLN A 46 17.92 12.91 29.72
CA GLN A 46 19.12 13.00 30.55
C GLN A 46 20.09 14.03 29.99
N ALA A 47 20.80 14.74 30.87
CA ALA A 47 21.90 15.62 30.48
C ALA A 47 23.09 14.75 30.04
N SER A 48 23.22 14.51 28.74
CA SER A 48 24.36 13.83 28.14
C SER A 48 25.22 14.85 27.37
N ARG A 49 26.54 14.74 27.52
CA ARG A 49 27.49 15.51 26.70
C ARG A 49 27.50 14.92 25.29
N GLY A 50 27.10 15.69 24.27
CA GLY A 50 27.24 15.36 22.85
C GLY A 50 26.02 14.69 22.20
N ARG A 51 24.84 15.32 22.25
CA ARG A 51 23.73 14.94 21.38
C ARG A 51 23.98 15.44 19.96
N ASP A 52 23.47 14.74 18.95
CA ASP A 52 23.46 15.24 17.59
C ASP A 52 22.37 16.32 17.42
N VAL A 53 22.61 17.25 16.50
CA VAL A 53 21.74 18.42 16.22
C VAL A 53 20.28 18.02 16.02
N LYS A 54 20.04 16.86 15.39
CA LYS A 54 18.71 16.32 15.17
C LYS A 54 18.03 15.92 16.48
N THR A 55 18.71 15.20 17.37
CA THR A 55 18.13 14.78 18.64
C THR A 55 17.88 15.98 19.55
N GLU A 56 18.72 17.01 19.51
CA GLU A 56 18.47 18.26 20.23
C GLU A 56 17.20 18.96 19.74
N ALA A 57 17.04 19.10 18.42
CA ALA A 57 15.84 19.66 17.81
C ALA A 57 14.58 18.84 18.14
N LEU A 58 14.67 17.50 18.04
CA LEU A 58 13.58 16.61 18.43
C LEU A 58 13.19 16.83 19.89
N VAL A 59 14.14 16.75 20.82
CA VAL A 59 13.88 16.87 22.27
C VAL A 59 13.27 18.22 22.64
N ALA A 60 13.63 19.30 21.93
CA ALA A 60 13.03 20.61 22.14
C ALA A 60 11.53 20.66 21.77
N GLU A 61 11.08 19.83 20.83
CA GLU A 61 9.67 19.74 20.40
C GLU A 61 8.86 18.69 21.17
N ILE A 62 9.48 17.82 21.97
CA ILE A 62 8.73 16.79 22.72
C ILE A 62 7.93 17.44 23.85
N HIS A 63 6.61 17.35 23.74
CA HIS A 63 5.68 17.74 24.80
C HIS A 63 5.09 16.53 25.53
N ASP A 64 4.89 15.40 24.84
CA ASP A 64 4.36 14.16 25.42
C ASP A 64 4.98 12.90 24.79
N THR A 65 4.81 11.74 25.43
CA THR A 65 5.25 10.44 24.92
C THR A 65 4.27 9.32 25.27
N ASP A 66 3.90 8.53 24.27
CA ASP A 66 3.14 7.29 24.42
C ASP A 66 3.98 6.06 24.10
N TRP A 67 3.50 4.87 24.46
CA TRP A 67 4.14 3.62 24.11
C TRP A 67 3.16 2.46 23.94
N MET A 68 3.58 1.46 23.18
CA MET A 68 2.92 0.16 23.03
C MET A 68 3.93 -0.93 23.40
N VAL A 69 3.53 -1.82 24.30
CA VAL A 69 4.34 -2.97 24.73
C VAL A 69 4.10 -4.15 23.79
N VAL A 70 5.15 -4.90 23.49
CA VAL A 70 5.10 -6.12 22.68
C VAL A 70 5.86 -7.25 23.38
N GLU A 71 5.69 -8.48 22.91
CA GLU A 71 6.29 -9.65 23.57
C GLU A 71 7.78 -9.81 23.22
N SER A 72 8.23 -9.24 22.09
CA SER A 72 9.60 -9.35 21.63
C SER A 72 10.15 -8.09 20.97
N GLU A 73 11.48 -7.89 21.00
CA GLU A 73 12.13 -6.79 20.28
C GLU A 73 11.86 -6.87 18.75
N LEU A 74 11.68 -8.07 18.22
CA LEU A 74 11.39 -8.30 16.82
C LEU A 74 9.99 -7.79 16.43
N GLU A 75 8.99 -8.00 17.28
CA GLU A 75 7.68 -7.36 17.12
C GLU A 75 7.77 -5.83 17.21
N ALA A 76 8.60 -5.30 18.13
CA ALA A 76 8.78 -3.86 18.27
C ALA A 76 9.37 -3.24 16.99
N LEU A 77 10.28 -3.97 16.32
CA LEU A 77 10.83 -3.57 15.02
C LEU A 77 9.75 -3.52 13.92
N PHE A 78 8.88 -4.52 13.85
CA PHE A 78 7.80 -4.55 12.85
C PHE A 78 6.76 -3.46 13.10
N LEU A 79 6.32 -3.32 14.35
CA LEU A 79 5.36 -2.31 14.76
C LEU A 79 5.92 -0.90 14.55
N GLU A 80 7.19 -0.65 14.86
CA GLU A 80 7.85 0.65 14.60
C GLU A 80 7.79 1.01 13.11
N ALA A 81 8.16 0.07 12.23
CA ALA A 81 8.15 0.29 10.78
C ALA A 81 6.73 0.57 10.25
N GLU A 82 5.72 -0.08 10.81
CA GLU A 82 4.31 0.20 10.50
C GLU A 82 3.87 1.58 10.97
N MET A 83 4.17 1.92 12.23
CA MET A 83 3.79 3.18 12.84
C MET A 83 4.48 4.39 12.18
N ILE A 84 5.74 4.26 11.77
CA ILE A 84 6.44 5.30 11.00
C ILE A 84 5.75 5.51 9.64
N ARG A 85 5.34 4.44 8.96
CA ARG A 85 4.59 4.55 7.69
C ARG A 85 3.22 5.19 7.90
N ARG A 86 2.56 4.85 9.00
CA ARG A 86 1.22 5.33 9.34
C ARG A 86 1.20 6.83 9.65
N TYR A 87 2.16 7.29 10.45
CA TYR A 87 2.19 8.67 10.96
C TYR A 87 3.16 9.59 10.21
N MET A 88 4.05 9.02 9.39
CA MET A 88 5.09 9.75 8.64
C MET A 88 5.80 10.87 9.45
N PRO A 89 6.20 10.60 10.71
CA PRO A 89 6.72 11.61 11.62
C PRO A 89 7.90 12.38 11.03
N ARG A 90 7.91 13.70 11.25
CA ARG A 90 8.90 14.63 10.69
C ARG A 90 10.35 14.28 11.04
N TYR A 91 10.61 13.74 12.24
CA TYR A 91 11.96 13.39 12.70
C TYR A 91 12.43 11.96 12.33
N ASN A 92 11.61 11.10 11.70
CA ASN A 92 12.03 9.78 11.23
C ASN A 92 12.66 9.82 9.81
N ILE A 93 13.72 10.62 9.66
CA ILE A 93 14.37 10.95 8.37
C ILE A 93 14.84 9.72 7.56
N LEU A 94 15.43 8.71 8.20
CA LEU A 94 15.99 7.52 7.53
C LEU A 94 14.94 6.46 7.13
N LEU A 95 13.75 6.52 7.70
CA LEU A 95 12.68 5.51 7.55
C LEU A 95 11.50 6.04 6.72
N ARG A 96 11.65 7.23 6.12
CA ARG A 96 10.71 7.85 5.16
C ARG A 96 10.90 7.34 3.72
N ASP A 97 12.03 6.69 3.43
CA ASP A 97 12.29 6.07 2.13
C ASP A 97 11.57 4.70 2.04
N ASP A 98 10.88 4.46 0.92
CA ASP A 98 10.14 3.23 0.53
C ASP A 98 11.00 1.91 0.48
N LYS A 99 12.14 1.81 1.18
CA LYS A 99 13.24 0.88 0.83
C LYS A 99 13.30 -0.49 1.50
N SER A 100 12.32 -0.95 2.27
CA SER A 100 12.46 -2.26 2.97
C SER A 100 11.38 -3.31 2.67
N LEU A 101 10.63 -3.20 1.59
CA LEU A 101 9.77 -4.30 1.15
C LEU A 101 10.61 -5.35 0.42
N SER A 102 10.60 -6.58 0.92
CA SER A 102 11.19 -7.74 0.26
C SER A 102 10.14 -8.82 0.07
N TYR A 103 10.15 -9.44 -1.09
CA TYR A 103 9.32 -10.58 -1.45
C TYR A 103 10.21 -11.82 -1.52
N ILE A 104 9.67 -12.98 -1.14
CA ILE A 104 10.25 -14.27 -1.49
C ILE A 104 9.73 -14.61 -2.89
N ARG A 105 10.62 -14.77 -3.86
CA ARG A 105 10.31 -15.19 -5.23
C ARG A 105 10.62 -16.68 -5.36
N ILE A 106 9.64 -17.47 -5.80
CA ILE A 106 9.78 -18.90 -6.08
C ILE A 106 9.41 -19.15 -7.54
N ASP A 107 10.41 -19.50 -8.35
CA ASP A 107 10.27 -19.76 -9.78
C ASP A 107 9.81 -21.19 -10.06
N TYR A 108 8.65 -21.57 -9.51
CA TYR A 108 8.25 -22.96 -9.39
C TYR A 108 8.07 -23.68 -10.73
N ASP A 109 7.49 -22.98 -11.72
CA ASP A 109 7.11 -23.56 -13.01
C ASP A 109 8.28 -23.63 -14.01
N SER A 110 9.43 -23.04 -13.67
CA SER A 110 10.67 -23.16 -14.42
C SER A 110 11.17 -24.61 -14.53
N ASP A 111 11.98 -24.87 -15.56
CA ASP A 111 12.74 -26.10 -15.72
C ASP A 111 13.86 -26.24 -14.67
N TYR A 112 14.18 -25.14 -13.98
CA TYR A 112 15.08 -25.09 -12.84
C TYR A 112 14.53 -24.15 -11.76
N PRO A 113 13.67 -24.66 -10.86
CA PRO A 113 13.04 -23.81 -9.87
C PRO A 113 14.01 -23.24 -8.84
N THR A 114 13.94 -21.92 -8.63
CA THR A 114 14.79 -21.21 -7.67
C THR A 114 13.98 -20.48 -6.61
N VAL A 115 14.55 -20.35 -5.41
CA VAL A 115 13.99 -19.56 -4.32
C VAL A 115 14.94 -18.42 -3.99
N THR A 116 14.48 -17.19 -4.18
CA THR A 116 15.27 -15.96 -3.99
C THR A 116 14.46 -14.89 -3.28
N THR A 117 15.10 -13.77 -2.96
CA THR A 117 14.41 -12.57 -2.45
C THR A 117 14.52 -11.44 -3.46
N THR A 118 13.43 -10.76 -3.79
CA THR A 118 13.43 -9.56 -4.63
C THR A 118 12.73 -8.40 -3.94
N ARG A 119 13.03 -7.17 -4.36
CA ARG A 119 12.28 -5.96 -3.96
C ARG A 119 11.24 -5.55 -5.00
N GLN A 120 11.36 -6.08 -6.22
CA GLN A 120 10.50 -5.76 -7.35
C GLN A 120 9.94 -7.08 -7.88
N PRO A 121 8.69 -7.43 -7.54
CA PRO A 121 7.97 -8.51 -8.22
C PRO A 121 7.89 -8.20 -9.72
N LEU A 122 8.21 -9.19 -10.54
CA LEU A 122 8.10 -9.09 -12.00
C LEU A 122 6.90 -9.91 -12.47
N ASP A 123 6.35 -9.56 -13.63
CA ASP A 123 5.32 -10.37 -14.31
C ASP A 123 5.98 -11.52 -15.07
N ASP A 124 6.62 -12.43 -14.33
CA ASP A 124 7.46 -13.51 -14.87
C ASP A 124 6.89 -14.92 -14.54
N LYS A 125 5.62 -14.99 -14.15
CA LYS A 125 4.91 -16.20 -13.69
C LYS A 125 5.51 -16.89 -12.44
N ALA A 126 6.55 -16.32 -11.83
CA ALA A 126 7.05 -16.80 -10.55
C ALA A 126 6.04 -16.49 -9.44
N ARG A 127 6.11 -17.26 -8.35
CA ARG A 127 5.26 -17.05 -7.17
C ARG A 127 5.95 -16.12 -6.20
N TYR A 128 5.24 -15.08 -5.78
CA TYR A 128 5.76 -14.07 -4.86
C TYR A 128 5.02 -14.15 -3.52
N TYR A 129 5.77 -14.18 -2.42
CA TYR A 129 5.24 -14.17 -1.06
C TYR A 129 5.77 -12.94 -0.31
N GLY A 130 4.91 -12.28 0.46
CA GLY A 130 5.20 -11.00 1.12
C GLY A 130 4.16 -9.92 0.76
N PRO A 131 4.45 -8.62 1.00
CA PRO A 131 5.77 -8.05 1.31
C PRO A 131 6.21 -8.24 2.76
N TYR A 132 7.50 -8.51 2.95
CA TYR A 132 8.14 -8.58 4.25
C TYR A 132 9.00 -7.35 4.52
N PHE A 133 8.84 -6.78 5.72
CA PHE A 133 9.52 -5.56 6.14
C PHE A 133 10.92 -5.80 6.72
N ASN A 134 11.18 -7.00 7.25
CA ASN A 134 12.47 -7.39 7.81
C ASN A 134 13.20 -8.35 6.86
N VAL A 135 13.98 -7.78 5.94
CA VAL A 135 14.78 -8.55 4.98
C VAL A 135 15.73 -9.53 5.68
N THR A 136 16.30 -9.14 6.82
CA THR A 136 17.22 -9.97 7.59
C THR A 136 16.49 -11.17 8.21
N GLY A 137 15.32 -10.95 8.81
CA GLY A 137 14.46 -12.00 9.34
C GLY A 137 14.01 -12.98 8.27
N VAL A 138 13.60 -12.49 7.09
CA VAL A 138 13.28 -13.33 5.94
C VAL A 138 14.46 -14.19 5.51
N ARG A 139 15.67 -13.60 5.43
CA ARG A 139 16.87 -14.33 5.05
C ARG A 139 17.24 -15.41 6.08
N GLU A 140 17.12 -15.11 7.37
CA GLU A 140 17.35 -16.09 8.43
C GLU A 140 16.32 -17.22 8.41
N ALA A 141 15.04 -16.90 8.21
CA ALA A 141 14.00 -17.90 8.09
C ALA A 141 14.20 -18.77 6.84
N LEU A 142 14.52 -18.18 5.69
CA LEU A 142 14.89 -18.93 4.49
C LEU A 142 16.14 -19.79 4.70
N ARG A 143 17.13 -19.33 5.48
CA ARG A 143 18.33 -20.12 5.82
C ARG A 143 17.98 -21.36 6.64
N ILE A 144 17.04 -21.26 7.58
CA ILE A 144 16.55 -22.41 8.36
C ILE A 144 15.71 -23.32 7.47
N LEU A 145 14.74 -22.76 6.74
CA LEU A 145 13.87 -23.50 5.84
C LEU A 145 14.65 -24.26 4.78
N ARG A 146 15.76 -23.71 4.28
CA ARG A 146 16.62 -24.38 3.31
C ARG A 146 17.27 -25.66 3.83
N ARG A 147 17.49 -25.77 5.14
CA ARG A 147 18.00 -27.01 5.77
C ARG A 147 16.91 -28.07 5.92
N ILE A 148 15.64 -27.65 5.94
CA ILE A 148 14.47 -28.54 6.07
C ILE A 148 14.02 -29.00 4.69
N PHE A 149 13.88 -28.05 3.78
CA PHE A 149 13.48 -28.19 2.39
C PHE A 149 14.60 -27.62 1.50
N PRO A 150 15.59 -28.45 1.10
CA PRO A 150 16.69 -27.99 0.25
C PRO A 150 16.18 -27.35 -1.04
N PHE A 151 16.71 -26.17 -1.38
CA PHE A 151 16.30 -25.44 -2.58
C PHE A 151 17.48 -24.75 -3.25
N ALA A 152 17.40 -24.64 -4.57
CA ALA A 152 18.38 -23.92 -5.38
C ALA A 152 18.11 -22.41 -5.30
N THR A 153 19.17 -21.62 -5.14
CA THR A 153 19.08 -20.14 -5.14
C THR A 153 19.51 -19.53 -6.47
N LYS A 154 20.16 -20.31 -7.32
CA LYS A 154 20.63 -19.94 -8.66
C LYS A 154 20.82 -21.21 -9.48
N ARG A 155 20.71 -21.10 -10.81
CA ARG A 155 21.16 -22.14 -11.74
C ARG A 155 22.68 -22.06 -11.86
N ALA A 156 23.40 -23.15 -11.63
CA ALA A 156 24.81 -23.21 -11.95
C ALA A 156 24.96 -23.49 -13.45
N THR A 157 25.65 -22.60 -14.13
CA THR A 157 25.97 -22.73 -15.55
C THR A 157 27.23 -23.59 -15.72
N GLY A 158 27.12 -24.70 -16.47
CA GLY A 158 28.28 -25.50 -16.89
C GLY A 158 28.87 -26.44 -15.83
N ALA A 159 28.20 -26.67 -14.70
CA ALA A 159 28.64 -27.61 -13.68
C ALA A 159 28.07 -29.02 -13.95
N THR A 160 28.95 -29.99 -14.16
CA THR A 160 28.60 -31.42 -14.24
C THR A 160 28.77 -32.15 -12.90
N ARG A 161 29.27 -31.44 -11.88
CA ARG A 161 29.60 -31.95 -10.54
C ARG A 161 28.73 -31.31 -9.48
N GLU A 162 28.51 -32.07 -8.41
CA GLU A 162 27.75 -31.62 -7.25
C GLU A 162 28.35 -30.35 -6.62
N SER A 163 27.48 -29.40 -6.29
CA SER A 163 27.92 -28.17 -5.61
C SER A 163 28.28 -28.45 -4.15
N LEU A 164 29.14 -27.62 -3.55
CA LEU A 164 29.38 -27.65 -2.09
C LEU A 164 28.06 -27.55 -1.32
N GLN A 165 27.09 -26.78 -1.84
CA GLN A 165 25.78 -26.62 -1.19
C GLN A 165 24.97 -27.91 -1.21
N TYR A 166 25.11 -28.75 -2.24
CA TYR A 166 24.52 -30.08 -2.26
C TYR A 166 25.14 -30.99 -1.18
N HIS A 167 26.47 -31.01 -1.07
CA HIS A 167 27.14 -31.79 -0.02
C HIS A 167 26.83 -31.32 1.40
N LEU A 168 26.46 -30.04 1.57
CA LEU A 168 25.96 -29.46 2.82
C LEU A 168 24.45 -29.70 3.04
N GLY A 169 23.75 -30.34 2.09
CA GLY A 169 22.31 -30.63 2.16
C GLY A 169 21.43 -29.40 1.99
N LEU A 170 21.90 -28.34 1.33
CA LEU A 170 21.19 -27.08 1.11
C LEU A 170 20.64 -26.93 -0.32
N ASP A 171 21.15 -27.73 -1.25
CA ASP A 171 20.79 -27.72 -2.66
C ASP A 171 20.21 -29.08 -3.07
N PRO A 172 19.19 -29.14 -3.94
CA PRO A 172 18.58 -30.39 -4.37
C PRO A 172 19.46 -31.23 -5.32
N GLY A 173 20.51 -30.68 -5.92
CA GLY A 173 21.40 -31.44 -6.82
C GLY A 173 20.77 -31.79 -8.18
N LEU A 174 19.92 -30.89 -8.70
CA LEU A 174 19.25 -31.04 -10.00
C LEU A 174 20.26 -31.22 -11.15
N GLU A 175 21.37 -30.49 -11.13
CA GLU A 175 22.39 -30.49 -12.20
C GLU A 175 23.09 -31.85 -12.33
N SER A 176 23.37 -32.47 -11.20
CA SER A 176 23.95 -33.81 -11.10
C SER A 176 22.92 -34.94 -11.23
N GLY A 177 21.63 -34.62 -11.44
CA GLY A 177 20.55 -35.60 -11.57
C GLY A 177 20.24 -36.40 -10.29
N LYS A 178 20.69 -35.93 -9.12
CA LYS A 178 20.52 -36.64 -7.84
C LYS A 178 19.08 -36.61 -7.32
N THR A 179 18.36 -35.54 -7.66
CA THR A 179 16.93 -35.39 -7.39
C THR A 179 16.23 -35.10 -8.70
N SER A 180 15.11 -35.77 -8.98
CA SER A 180 14.30 -35.47 -10.16
C SER A 180 13.57 -34.12 -10.00
N LEU A 181 13.24 -33.46 -11.13
CA LEU A 181 12.47 -32.22 -11.09
C LEU A 181 11.09 -32.41 -10.41
N VAL A 182 10.49 -33.60 -10.55
CA VAL A 182 9.20 -33.94 -9.95
C VAL A 182 9.30 -33.98 -8.43
N GLU A 183 10.31 -34.67 -7.90
CA GLU A 183 10.56 -34.74 -6.45
C GLU A 183 10.92 -33.37 -5.88
N TYR A 184 11.74 -32.60 -6.60
CA TYR A 184 12.10 -31.25 -6.16
C TYR A 184 10.89 -30.31 -6.12
N ARG A 185 10.00 -30.36 -7.12
CA ARG A 185 8.74 -29.61 -7.09
C ARG A 185 7.83 -30.05 -5.93
N ALA A 186 7.80 -31.34 -5.59
CA ALA A 186 7.09 -31.81 -4.41
C ALA A 186 7.66 -31.21 -3.10
N ASN A 187 8.99 -31.15 -2.99
CA ASN A 187 9.67 -30.47 -1.87
C ASN A 187 9.34 -28.97 -1.81
N LEU A 188 9.35 -28.27 -2.96
CA LEU A 188 8.97 -26.85 -3.01
C LEU A 188 7.50 -26.62 -2.64
N ARG A 189 6.57 -27.54 -2.93
CA ARG A 189 5.18 -27.44 -2.46
C ARG A 189 5.10 -27.46 -0.93
N LYS A 190 5.93 -28.27 -0.26
CA LYS A 190 6.01 -28.27 1.21
C LYS A 190 6.56 -26.95 1.73
N LEU A 191 7.62 -26.42 1.11
CA LEU A 191 8.17 -25.09 1.43
C LEU A 191 7.11 -23.98 1.29
N MET A 192 6.42 -23.92 0.15
CA MET A 192 5.36 -22.94 -0.10
C MET A 192 4.22 -23.07 0.92
N ALA A 193 3.79 -24.28 1.24
CA ALA A 193 2.77 -24.52 2.26
C ALA A 193 3.19 -23.99 3.64
N VAL A 194 4.47 -24.14 4.02
CA VAL A 194 4.99 -23.56 5.27
C VAL A 194 4.97 -22.03 5.23
N ILE A 195 5.40 -21.42 4.10
CA ILE A 195 5.36 -19.95 3.91
C ILE A 195 3.92 -19.41 3.96
N GLU A 196 2.95 -20.15 3.43
CA GLU A 196 1.51 -19.83 3.47
C GLU A 196 0.85 -20.08 4.85
N GLY A 197 1.62 -20.45 5.88
CA GLY A 197 1.12 -20.68 7.24
C GLY A 197 0.52 -22.07 7.49
N LYS A 198 0.59 -23.01 6.53
CA LYS A 198 0.11 -24.41 6.70
C LYS A 198 1.13 -25.30 7.43
N ARG A 199 1.93 -24.72 8.33
CA ARG A 199 3.02 -25.40 9.05
C ARG A 199 2.56 -26.64 9.82
N LYS A 200 1.50 -26.53 10.62
CA LYS A 200 0.98 -27.65 11.42
C LYS A 200 0.63 -28.87 10.56
N THR A 201 0.15 -28.64 9.33
CA THR A 201 -0.14 -29.70 8.36
C THR A 201 1.14 -30.42 7.94
N ILE A 202 2.19 -29.65 7.62
CA ILE A 202 3.50 -30.19 7.22
C ILE A 202 4.20 -30.89 8.39
N GLU A 203 4.11 -30.38 9.61
CA GLU A 203 4.64 -31.05 10.81
C GLU A 203 4.01 -32.44 11.00
N ARG A 204 2.69 -32.56 10.87
CA ARG A 204 1.98 -33.85 10.95
C ARG A 204 2.37 -34.80 9.82
N GLU A 205 2.61 -34.28 8.63
CA GLU A 205 3.06 -35.09 7.49
C GLU A 205 4.46 -35.68 7.75
N ILE A 206 5.43 -34.84 8.15
CA ILE A 206 6.79 -35.27 8.47
C ILE A 206 6.80 -36.27 9.64
N GLU A 207 5.97 -36.07 10.65
CA GLU A 207 5.84 -37.01 11.79
C GLU A 207 5.32 -38.38 11.35
N ARG A 208 4.35 -38.42 10.43
CA ARG A 208 3.85 -39.67 9.85
C ARG A 208 4.92 -40.37 9.00
N ASP A 209 5.66 -39.62 8.19
CA ASP A 209 6.72 -40.15 7.35
C ASP A 209 7.88 -40.71 8.21
N MET A 210 8.23 -40.01 9.29
CA MET A 210 9.19 -40.48 10.30
C MET A 210 8.75 -41.80 10.92
N ALA A 211 7.50 -41.89 11.39
CA ALA A 211 6.97 -43.10 12.01
C ALA A 211 6.91 -44.27 11.02
N ARG A 212 6.55 -44.01 9.75
CA ARG A 212 6.55 -45.01 8.68
C ARG A 212 7.95 -45.53 8.40
N ALA A 213 8.94 -44.66 8.26
CA ALA A 213 10.33 -45.04 8.04
C ALA A 213 10.89 -45.86 9.21
N ALA A 214 10.59 -45.46 10.45
CA ALA A 214 10.99 -46.21 11.65
C ALA A 214 10.35 -47.61 11.69
N LYS A 215 9.06 -47.73 11.35
CA LYS A 215 8.36 -49.03 11.27
C LYS A 215 8.96 -49.95 10.19
N GLN A 216 9.45 -49.37 9.10
CA GLN A 216 10.15 -50.08 8.02
C GLN A 216 11.64 -50.33 8.32
N GLN A 217 12.12 -50.00 9.53
CA GLN A 217 13.52 -50.12 9.94
C GLN A 217 14.50 -49.28 9.09
N ASN A 218 13.99 -48.27 8.36
CA ASN A 218 14.82 -47.31 7.63
C ASN A 218 15.22 -46.15 8.57
N TYR A 219 16.18 -46.43 9.44
CA TYR A 219 16.60 -45.51 10.50
C TYR A 219 17.28 -44.24 9.99
N GLU A 220 17.94 -44.29 8.83
CA GLU A 220 18.54 -43.11 8.21
C GLU A 220 17.47 -42.10 7.80
N SER A 221 16.43 -42.55 7.10
CA SER A 221 15.31 -41.70 6.70
C SER A 221 14.52 -41.21 7.92
N ALA A 222 14.28 -42.07 8.91
CA ALA A 222 13.62 -41.66 10.15
C ALA A 222 14.41 -40.57 10.90
N ARG A 223 15.75 -40.67 10.93
CA ARG A 223 16.62 -39.64 11.51
C ARG A 223 16.52 -38.32 10.75
N LEU A 224 16.47 -38.35 9.41
CA LEU A 224 16.30 -37.16 8.58
C LEU A 224 14.96 -36.47 8.87
N TYR A 225 13.84 -37.20 8.85
CA TYR A 225 12.52 -36.66 9.17
C TYR A 225 12.44 -36.10 10.59
N ARG A 226 13.04 -36.78 11.57
CA ARG A 226 13.13 -36.29 12.96
C ARG A 226 13.85 -34.95 13.03
N ASN A 227 14.99 -34.83 12.36
CA ASN A 227 15.78 -33.59 12.36
C ASN A 227 15.02 -32.45 11.66
N GLN A 228 14.33 -32.74 10.54
CA GLN A 228 13.44 -31.79 9.86
C GLN A 228 12.30 -31.32 10.77
N LEU A 229 11.62 -32.24 11.46
CA LEU A 229 10.54 -31.93 12.38
C LEU A 229 11.02 -31.06 13.54
N PHE A 230 12.20 -31.35 14.10
CA PHE A 230 12.79 -30.55 15.17
C PHE A 230 13.14 -29.13 14.70
N ALA A 231 13.76 -29.00 13.53
CA ALA A 231 14.08 -27.70 12.95
C ALA A 231 12.82 -26.89 12.61
N LEU A 232 11.76 -27.55 12.11
CA LEU A 232 10.49 -26.90 11.80
C LEU A 232 9.74 -26.44 13.07
N LYS A 233 9.76 -27.26 14.14
CA LYS A 233 9.19 -26.89 15.44
C LYS A 233 9.96 -25.73 16.09
N ALA A 234 11.29 -25.69 15.94
CA ALA A 234 12.14 -24.60 16.44
C ALA A 234 11.84 -23.26 15.75
N LEU A 235 11.42 -23.29 14.48
CA LEU A 235 10.98 -22.11 13.74
C LEU A 235 9.75 -21.44 14.37
N GLY A 236 8.93 -22.16 15.15
CA GLY A 236 7.78 -21.58 15.87
C GLY A 236 8.14 -20.66 17.04
N LYS A 237 9.38 -20.68 17.55
CA LYS A 237 9.86 -19.76 18.60
C LYS A 237 10.55 -18.52 18.03
N ALA A 238 10.97 -18.56 16.77
CA ALA A 238 11.59 -17.45 16.06
C ALA A 238 10.59 -16.97 15.02
N VAL A 239 9.86 -15.90 15.36
CA VAL A 239 8.90 -15.14 14.53
C VAL A 239 9.06 -15.39 13.02
N ILE A 240 7.94 -15.63 12.32
CA ILE A 240 7.55 -15.11 10.99
C ILE A 240 6.63 -16.13 10.25
N PHE A 241 5.72 -15.57 9.44
CA PHE A 241 4.80 -16.15 8.46
C PHE A 241 3.41 -16.54 8.96
N SER A 242 2.61 -15.50 9.21
CA SER A 242 1.16 -15.60 9.06
C SER A 242 0.65 -14.28 8.46
N ASP A 243 0.39 -14.28 7.15
CA ASP A 243 -0.40 -13.24 6.48
C ASP A 243 -1.85 -13.18 7.01
N LYS A 244 -2.22 -14.07 7.93
CA LYS A 244 -3.55 -14.13 8.56
C LYS A 244 -3.59 -13.82 10.07
N GLU A 245 -2.50 -13.96 10.82
CA GLU A 245 -2.51 -13.67 12.27
C GLU A 245 -1.77 -12.37 12.64
N PHE A 246 -1.12 -11.68 11.69
CA PHE A 246 -0.58 -10.32 11.92
C PHE A 246 -1.58 -9.20 11.59
N LEU A 247 -2.73 -9.55 11.03
CA LEU A 247 -3.81 -8.61 10.68
C LEU A 247 -4.91 -8.52 11.74
N ASP A 248 -4.85 -9.38 12.77
CA ASP A 248 -5.93 -9.52 13.77
C ASP A 248 -5.49 -9.17 15.20
N ILE A 249 -4.28 -8.63 15.38
CA ILE A 249 -3.77 -8.27 16.70
C ILE A 249 -3.62 -6.76 16.77
N SER A 250 -4.65 -6.15 17.37
CA SER A 250 -4.84 -4.73 17.67
C SER A 250 -5.48 -3.89 16.56
N LYS A 251 -6.82 -4.01 16.50
CA LYS A 251 -7.76 -2.88 16.46
C LYS A 251 -7.05 -1.54 16.24
N ASP A 252 -7.04 -1.10 15.00
CA ASP A 252 -6.81 0.29 14.72
C ASP A 252 -7.89 1.08 15.48
N HIS A 253 -7.52 1.77 16.57
CA HIS A 253 -8.47 2.56 17.36
C HIS A 253 -9.32 3.45 16.44
N ALA A 254 -8.74 3.99 15.35
CA ALA A 254 -9.46 4.76 14.35
C ALA A 254 -10.49 3.94 13.55
N LEU A 255 -10.16 2.70 13.16
CA LEU A 255 -11.07 1.84 12.40
C LEU A 255 -12.16 1.27 13.30
N GLY A 256 -11.83 0.93 14.55
CA GLY A 256 -12.80 0.57 15.58
C GLY A 256 -13.75 1.73 15.87
N GLU A 257 -13.22 2.93 16.10
CA GLU A 257 -14.01 4.17 16.25
C GLU A 257 -14.88 4.43 15.01
N LEU A 258 -14.39 4.17 13.79
CA LEU A 258 -15.16 4.34 12.56
C LEU A 258 -16.33 3.36 12.48
N VAL A 259 -16.07 2.09 12.75
CA VAL A 259 -17.09 1.02 12.76
C VAL A 259 -18.15 1.33 13.81
N GLU A 260 -17.73 1.72 15.01
CA GLU A 260 -18.65 2.01 16.11
C GLU A 260 -19.41 3.34 15.90
N LEU A 261 -18.78 4.38 15.31
CA LEU A 261 -19.42 5.67 15.04
C LEU A 261 -20.47 5.56 13.94
N LEU A 262 -20.18 4.80 12.87
CA LEU A 262 -21.07 4.62 11.72
C LEU A 262 -21.97 3.40 11.85
N ASN A 263 -21.85 2.65 12.95
CA ASN A 263 -22.55 1.41 13.24
C ASN A 263 -22.46 0.39 12.08
N LEU A 264 -21.25 0.18 11.56
CA LEU A 264 -21.01 -0.74 10.46
C LEU A 264 -21.15 -2.19 10.92
N ALA A 265 -21.84 -3.02 10.15
CA ALA A 265 -22.07 -4.43 10.48
C ALA A 265 -20.77 -5.25 10.59
N THR A 266 -19.76 -4.89 9.81
CA THR A 266 -18.44 -5.56 9.80
C THR A 266 -17.33 -4.53 9.65
N TYR A 267 -16.12 -4.88 10.11
CA TYR A 267 -14.93 -4.09 9.83
C TYR A 267 -14.71 -3.97 8.31
N PRO A 268 -14.64 -2.74 7.77
CA PRO A 268 -14.48 -2.57 6.33
C PRO A 268 -13.04 -2.95 5.96
N ARG A 269 -12.90 -4.07 5.26
CA ARG A 269 -11.60 -4.55 4.78
C ARG A 269 -11.11 -3.66 3.65
N ARG A 270 -12.01 -3.21 2.77
CA ARG A 270 -11.69 -2.35 1.63
C ARG A 270 -12.45 -1.02 1.72
N ILE A 271 -11.72 0.06 1.98
CA ILE A 271 -12.25 1.43 1.98
C ILE A 271 -11.76 2.13 0.71
N GLU A 272 -12.67 2.78 -0.03
CA GLU A 272 -12.32 3.52 -1.25
C GLU A 272 -12.57 5.02 -1.06
N GLY A 273 -11.59 5.86 -1.44
CA GLY A 273 -11.68 7.31 -1.39
C GLY A 273 -11.69 7.95 -2.78
N TYR A 274 -12.55 8.94 -2.99
CA TYR A 274 -12.75 9.60 -4.28
C TYR A 274 -12.57 11.11 -4.21
N ASP A 275 -11.76 11.67 -5.12
CA ASP A 275 -11.60 13.12 -5.32
C ASP A 275 -11.78 13.49 -6.80
N ILE A 276 -12.37 14.65 -7.07
CA ILE A 276 -12.50 15.23 -8.42
C ILE A 276 -11.54 16.41 -8.52
N SER A 277 -10.58 16.32 -9.43
CA SER A 277 -9.59 17.36 -9.65
C SER A 277 -9.77 18.04 -11.00
N HIS A 278 -9.75 19.37 -10.99
CA HIS A 278 -9.82 20.22 -12.17
C HIS A 278 -8.45 20.78 -12.54
N MET A 279 -8.18 20.81 -13.85
CA MET A 279 -7.01 21.46 -14.41
C MET A 279 -7.43 22.42 -15.53
N SER A 280 -7.32 23.72 -15.28
CA SER A 280 -7.38 24.81 -16.27
C SER A 280 -8.48 24.64 -17.35
N GLY A 281 -9.63 24.09 -16.96
CA GLY A 281 -10.87 24.04 -17.74
C GLY A 281 -10.99 23.04 -18.89
N THR A 282 -10.11 22.03 -19.05
CA THR A 282 -10.21 21.07 -20.20
C THR A 282 -9.96 19.58 -19.91
N ASN A 283 -9.50 19.21 -18.71
CA ASN A 283 -9.19 17.81 -18.39
C ASN A 283 -9.51 17.48 -16.92
N VAL A 284 -10.78 17.13 -16.65
CA VAL A 284 -11.20 16.67 -15.33
C VAL A 284 -10.75 15.23 -15.09
N VAL A 285 -10.19 14.97 -13.92
CA VAL A 285 -9.72 13.63 -13.53
C VAL A 285 -10.26 13.29 -12.15
N ALA A 286 -11.01 12.21 -12.08
CA ALA A 286 -11.38 11.62 -10.80
C ALA A 286 -10.31 10.63 -10.35
N SER A 287 -9.96 10.67 -9.08
CA SER A 287 -8.96 9.80 -8.46
C SER A 287 -9.62 8.91 -7.44
N MET A 288 -9.36 7.61 -7.55
CA MET A 288 -9.76 6.58 -6.60
C MET A 288 -8.53 6.05 -5.89
N VAL A 289 -8.55 6.11 -4.57
CA VAL A 289 -7.56 5.49 -3.69
C VAL A 289 -8.21 4.39 -2.88
N VAL A 290 -7.42 3.39 -2.51
CA VAL A 290 -7.91 2.20 -1.83
C VAL A 290 -7.12 2.02 -0.55
N PHE A 291 -7.82 1.70 0.53
CA PHE A 291 -7.24 1.34 1.81
C PHE A 291 -7.70 -0.08 2.15
N THR A 292 -6.75 -0.98 2.31
CA THR A 292 -6.99 -2.37 2.72
C THR A 292 -6.62 -2.51 4.20
N ASN A 293 -7.59 -2.82 5.05
CA ASN A 293 -7.44 -2.89 6.52
C ASN A 293 -6.83 -1.61 7.13
N GLY A 294 -7.30 -0.43 6.70
CA GLY A 294 -6.85 0.85 7.22
C GLY A 294 -5.50 1.35 6.68
N VAL A 295 -4.87 0.63 5.75
CA VAL A 295 -3.58 0.99 5.13
C VAL A 295 -3.74 1.23 3.62
N SER A 296 -3.08 2.27 3.10
CA SER A 296 -3.09 2.62 1.68
C SER A 296 -2.60 1.46 0.78
N ASP A 297 -3.44 1.03 -0.16
CA ASP A 297 -3.14 0.00 -1.16
C ASP A 297 -2.96 0.63 -2.55
N LYS A 298 -1.73 1.12 -2.81
CA LYS A 298 -1.41 1.89 -4.02
C LYS A 298 -1.56 1.09 -5.32
N GLY A 299 -1.46 -0.24 -5.27
CA GLY A 299 -1.66 -1.11 -6.45
C GLY A 299 -3.10 -1.08 -6.97
N GLU A 300 -4.03 -0.75 -6.09
CA GLU A 300 -5.46 -0.71 -6.36
C GLU A 300 -5.97 0.68 -6.75
N TYR A 301 -5.10 1.68 -6.85
CA TYR A 301 -5.49 3.04 -7.20
C TYR A 301 -5.90 3.14 -8.67
N ARG A 302 -6.91 3.95 -8.97
CA ARG A 302 -7.42 4.14 -10.34
C ARG A 302 -7.69 5.62 -10.62
N LYS A 303 -7.50 6.02 -11.88
CA LYS A 303 -7.85 7.36 -12.37
C LYS A 303 -8.91 7.23 -13.44
N PHE A 304 -9.96 8.02 -13.34
CA PHE A 304 -11.02 8.09 -14.33
C PHE A 304 -10.89 9.43 -15.04
N LYS A 305 -10.54 9.38 -16.33
CA LYS A 305 -10.56 10.55 -17.19
C LYS A 305 -11.97 10.69 -17.75
N THR A 306 -12.49 11.90 -17.71
CA THR A 306 -13.75 12.24 -18.36
C THR A 306 -13.46 12.77 -19.76
N SER A 307 -14.31 12.38 -20.72
CA SER A 307 -14.15 12.71 -22.14
C SER A 307 -14.92 13.97 -22.55
N LYS A 308 -15.83 14.43 -21.69
CA LYS A 308 -16.71 15.59 -21.93
C LYS A 308 -16.34 16.70 -20.96
N ASP A 309 -16.14 17.90 -21.49
CA ASP A 309 -15.70 19.07 -20.74
C ASP A 309 -16.87 19.66 -19.96
N HIS A 310 -17.22 19.01 -18.86
CA HIS A 310 -18.18 19.51 -17.91
C HIS A 310 -17.41 19.94 -16.67
N ASN A 311 -17.33 21.26 -16.46
CA ASN A 311 -16.78 21.89 -15.26
C ASN A 311 -17.73 21.71 -14.05
N ASN A 312 -18.42 20.55 -13.95
CA ASN A 312 -19.45 20.21 -12.98
C ASN A 312 -19.02 18.98 -12.17
N ASP A 313 -18.58 19.20 -10.94
CA ASP A 313 -18.07 18.19 -10.02
C ASP A 313 -19.09 17.08 -9.72
N PHE A 314 -20.38 17.44 -9.63
CA PHE A 314 -21.45 16.49 -9.36
C PHE A 314 -21.61 15.51 -10.51
N TYR A 315 -21.55 16.00 -11.75
CA TYR A 315 -21.58 15.15 -12.93
C TYR A 315 -20.37 14.22 -12.99
N ASN A 316 -19.16 14.74 -12.78
CA ASN A 316 -17.93 13.95 -12.84
C ASN A 316 -17.90 12.88 -11.73
N MET A 317 -18.43 13.18 -10.54
CA MET A 317 -18.59 12.21 -9.45
C MET A 317 -19.56 11.10 -9.84
N HIS A 318 -20.74 11.46 -10.35
CA HIS A 318 -21.75 10.51 -10.79
C HIS A 318 -21.22 9.59 -11.91
N GLU A 319 -20.57 10.15 -12.94
CA GLU A 319 -19.98 9.36 -14.04
C GLU A 319 -18.91 8.39 -13.51
N THR A 320 -18.04 8.88 -12.62
CA THR A 320 -16.95 8.07 -12.04
C THR A 320 -17.51 6.87 -11.29
N LEU A 321 -18.53 7.08 -10.47
CA LEU A 321 -19.11 6.01 -9.67
C LEU A 321 -19.99 5.08 -10.48
N THR A 322 -20.70 5.59 -11.48
CA THR A 322 -21.41 4.78 -12.48
C THR A 322 -20.44 3.80 -13.15
N ARG A 323 -19.25 4.30 -13.56
CA ARG A 323 -18.21 3.44 -14.15
C ARG A 323 -17.61 2.49 -13.14
N ARG A 324 -17.29 2.94 -11.92
CA ARG A 324 -16.68 2.11 -10.87
C ARG A 324 -17.57 0.94 -10.45
N LEU A 325 -18.87 1.19 -10.31
CA LEU A 325 -19.86 0.23 -9.84
C LEU A 325 -20.44 -0.64 -10.96
N SER A 326 -20.03 -0.42 -12.21
CA SER A 326 -20.35 -1.32 -13.31
C SER A 326 -19.89 -2.75 -13.05
N GLU A 327 -20.65 -3.73 -13.54
CA GLU A 327 -20.37 -5.16 -13.42
C GLU A 327 -18.91 -5.51 -13.71
N LYS A 328 -18.39 -4.99 -14.83
CA LYS A 328 -17.01 -5.23 -15.28
C LYS A 328 -15.98 -4.84 -14.22
N ASN A 329 -16.12 -3.66 -13.62
CA ASN A 329 -15.15 -3.14 -12.67
C ASN A 329 -15.32 -3.77 -11.28
N ILE A 330 -16.55 -4.15 -10.90
CA ILE A 330 -16.80 -4.91 -9.68
C ILE A 330 -16.16 -6.31 -9.78
N LYS A 331 -16.32 -7.01 -10.90
CA LYS A 331 -15.66 -8.31 -11.14
C LYS A 331 -14.14 -8.21 -11.15
N ALA A 332 -13.59 -7.14 -11.71
CA ALA A 332 -12.14 -6.97 -11.84
C ALA A 332 -11.45 -6.47 -10.57
N TRP A 333 -12.08 -5.56 -9.81
CA TRP A 333 -11.43 -4.85 -8.68
C TRP A 333 -12.06 -5.17 -7.33
N GLY A 334 -13.13 -5.97 -7.30
CA GLY A 334 -13.89 -6.29 -6.11
C GLY A 334 -14.88 -5.20 -5.69
N CYS A 335 -15.71 -5.54 -4.72
CA CYS A 335 -16.71 -4.65 -4.13
C CYS A 335 -16.15 -3.99 -2.85
N PRO A 336 -16.25 -2.66 -2.69
CA PRO A 336 -15.81 -1.97 -1.49
C PRO A 336 -16.74 -2.26 -0.30
N ASP A 337 -16.21 -2.09 0.91
CA ASP A 337 -16.97 -2.22 2.15
C ASP A 337 -17.34 -0.85 2.75
N LEU A 338 -16.69 0.23 2.31
CA LEU A 338 -17.02 1.62 2.64
C LEU A 338 -16.51 2.55 1.53
N MET A 339 -17.32 3.51 1.10
CA MET A 339 -16.94 4.52 0.11
C MET A 339 -16.94 5.92 0.72
N LEU A 340 -15.85 6.65 0.49
CA LEU A 340 -15.54 7.96 1.02
C LEU A 340 -15.48 8.97 -0.12
N ILE A 341 -16.33 9.99 -0.08
CA ILE A 341 -16.39 11.03 -1.11
C ILE A 341 -15.73 12.30 -0.57
N ASP A 342 -14.64 12.77 -1.19
CA ASP A 342 -14.04 14.08 -0.88
C ASP A 342 -14.96 15.17 -1.41
N GLY A 343 -15.94 15.54 -0.59
CA GLY A 343 -17.01 16.39 -1.01
C GLY A 343 -18.14 16.59 -0.01
N GLY A 344 -18.86 17.68 -0.20
CA GLY A 344 -20.04 18.03 0.60
C GLY A 344 -21.31 17.29 0.16
N LYS A 345 -22.46 17.75 0.67
CA LYS A 345 -23.80 17.17 0.42
C LYS A 345 -24.08 16.85 -1.05
N GLY A 346 -23.80 17.79 -1.97
CA GLY A 346 -24.09 17.61 -3.40
C GLY A 346 -23.23 16.54 -4.09
N GLN A 347 -21.96 16.39 -3.68
CA GLN A 347 -21.07 15.35 -4.23
C GLN A 347 -21.46 13.97 -3.69
N LEU A 348 -21.81 13.89 -2.40
CA LEU A 348 -22.34 12.67 -1.80
C LEU A 348 -23.67 12.26 -2.45
N ASP A 349 -24.58 13.21 -2.68
CA ASP A 349 -25.85 12.94 -3.37
C ASP A 349 -25.64 12.38 -4.79
N ALA A 350 -24.76 13.01 -5.58
CA ALA A 350 -24.42 12.53 -6.91
C ALA A 350 -23.84 11.10 -6.90
N ALA A 351 -23.03 10.79 -5.88
CA ALA A 351 -22.47 9.47 -5.65
C ALA A 351 -23.54 8.42 -5.29
N LEU A 352 -24.47 8.79 -4.42
CA LEU A 352 -25.59 7.93 -4.00
C LEU A 352 -26.55 7.62 -5.16
N ARG A 353 -26.85 8.62 -6.00
CA ARG A 353 -27.64 8.43 -7.22
C ARG A 353 -26.99 7.45 -8.20
N ALA A 354 -25.68 7.60 -8.45
CA ALA A 354 -24.94 6.66 -9.31
C ALA A 354 -25.00 5.22 -8.79
N ARG A 355 -24.92 5.01 -7.47
CA ARG A 355 -25.06 3.70 -6.85
C ARG A 355 -26.46 3.12 -7.03
N GLY A 356 -27.51 3.92 -6.80
CA GLY A 356 -28.91 3.51 -6.99
C GLY A 356 -29.20 3.11 -8.44
N GLU A 357 -28.75 3.92 -9.41
CA GLU A 357 -28.89 3.62 -10.83
C GLU A 357 -28.15 2.34 -11.24
N GLN A 358 -26.93 2.11 -10.73
CA GLN A 358 -26.18 0.89 -11.01
C GLN A 358 -26.79 -0.35 -10.36
N ALA A 359 -27.35 -0.22 -9.16
CA ALA A 359 -28.10 -1.30 -8.53
C ALA A 359 -29.31 -1.71 -9.38
N VAL A 360 -30.15 -0.75 -9.79
CA VAL A 360 -31.33 -1.01 -10.63
C VAL A 360 -30.94 -1.58 -12.00
N ALA A 361 -29.84 -1.09 -12.60
CA ALA A 361 -29.34 -1.63 -13.86
C ALA A 361 -28.96 -3.11 -13.71
N LEU A 362 -28.23 -3.47 -12.65
CA LEU A 362 -27.83 -4.85 -12.38
C LEU A 362 -29.04 -5.76 -12.11
N GLU A 363 -30.04 -5.28 -11.38
CA GLU A 363 -31.31 -5.98 -11.13
C GLU A 363 -32.12 -6.18 -12.43
N SER A 364 -32.10 -5.21 -13.35
CA SER A 364 -32.83 -5.30 -14.62
C SER A 364 -32.23 -6.35 -15.57
N PHE A 365 -30.90 -6.52 -15.57
CA PHE A 365 -30.20 -7.59 -16.30
C PHE A 365 -30.61 -9.00 -15.82
N GLU A 366 -31.12 -9.14 -14.59
CA GLU A 366 -31.59 -10.42 -14.04
C GLU A 366 -32.87 -10.93 -14.72
N SER A 367 -33.72 -10.02 -15.21
CA SER A 367 -35.03 -10.37 -15.78
C SER A 367 -34.92 -11.05 -17.17
N GLU A 368 -33.83 -10.83 -17.90
CA GLU A 368 -33.65 -11.34 -19.27
C GLU A 368 -32.90 -12.70 -19.33
N GLN A 369 -32.23 -13.15 -18.27
CA GLN A 369 -31.31 -14.32 -18.31
C GLN A 369 -31.42 -15.27 -17.09
N ALA A 370 -32.63 -15.50 -16.57
CA ALA A 370 -32.88 -16.20 -15.29
C ALA A 370 -32.25 -17.61 -15.13
N ASP A 371 -31.90 -18.32 -16.22
CA ASP A 371 -31.37 -19.69 -16.19
C ASP A 371 -29.82 -19.80 -16.22
N ASP A 372 -29.08 -18.69 -16.19
CA ASP A 372 -27.62 -18.70 -16.26
C ASP A 372 -26.95 -18.76 -14.86
N PRO A 373 -26.08 -19.75 -14.57
CA PRO A 373 -25.36 -19.83 -13.28
C PRO A 373 -24.47 -18.62 -12.96
N ARG A 374 -24.17 -17.75 -13.93
CA ARG A 374 -23.50 -16.45 -13.74
C ARG A 374 -24.40 -15.39 -13.08
N VAL A 375 -25.72 -15.60 -13.06
CA VAL A 375 -26.71 -14.69 -12.44
C VAL A 375 -26.66 -14.74 -10.92
N ALA A 376 -26.25 -15.87 -10.31
CA ALA A 376 -26.14 -15.98 -8.86
C ALA A 376 -25.02 -15.09 -8.27
N GLU A 377 -23.91 -14.96 -9.00
CA GLU A 377 -22.79 -14.09 -8.61
C GLU A 377 -23.11 -12.60 -8.85
N LEU A 378 -23.90 -12.31 -9.90
CA LEU A 378 -24.45 -10.99 -10.18
C LEU A 378 -25.43 -10.53 -9.11
N LYS A 379 -26.37 -11.39 -8.69
CA LYS A 379 -27.31 -11.14 -7.57
C LYS A 379 -26.57 -10.76 -6.30
N LYS A 380 -25.56 -11.56 -5.93
CA LYS A 380 -24.73 -11.31 -4.75
C LYS A 380 -23.95 -10.00 -4.85
N CYS A 381 -23.56 -9.58 -6.06
CA CYS A 381 -22.92 -8.29 -6.30
C CYS A 381 -23.92 -7.13 -6.24
N ALA A 382 -25.11 -7.26 -6.84
CA ALA A 382 -26.15 -6.24 -6.86
C ALA A 382 -26.68 -5.94 -5.44
N GLU A 383 -27.00 -6.99 -4.68
CA GLU A 383 -27.37 -6.89 -3.25
C GLU A 383 -26.26 -6.24 -2.41
N LYS A 384 -24.99 -6.54 -2.73
CA LYS A 384 -23.88 -5.90 -2.03
C LYS A 384 -23.76 -4.43 -2.41
N ILE A 385 -23.99 -4.05 -3.67
CA ILE A 385 -23.91 -2.66 -4.17
C ILE A 385 -24.99 -1.77 -3.56
N THR A 386 -26.23 -2.24 -3.47
CA THR A 386 -27.35 -1.49 -2.87
C THR A 386 -27.11 -1.12 -1.42
N HIS A 387 -26.32 -1.90 -0.69
CA HIS A 387 -26.09 -1.71 0.75
C HIS A 387 -24.69 -1.18 1.08
N ILE A 388 -23.89 -0.80 0.08
CA ILE A 388 -22.56 -0.23 0.36
C ILE A 388 -22.71 1.06 1.17
N PRO A 389 -22.03 1.19 2.31
CA PRO A 389 -21.99 2.41 3.10
C PRO A 389 -21.26 3.55 2.37
N PHE A 390 -21.86 4.74 2.34
CA PHE A 390 -21.30 5.94 1.72
C PHE A 390 -21.27 7.09 2.71
N ILE A 391 -20.12 7.74 2.84
CA ILE A 391 -20.00 9.00 3.60
C ILE A 391 -19.26 10.05 2.78
N GLY A 392 -19.65 11.31 2.95
CA GLY A 392 -18.93 12.46 2.43
C GLY A 392 -17.97 13.03 3.47
N LEU A 393 -16.91 13.70 3.01
CA LEU A 393 -16.03 14.52 3.83
C LEU A 393 -16.03 15.94 3.29
N ALA A 394 -16.71 16.85 4.00
CA ALA A 394 -16.74 18.25 3.61
C ALA A 394 -15.40 18.93 3.91
N LYS A 395 -14.89 19.74 2.97
CA LYS A 395 -13.61 20.46 3.09
C LYS A 395 -13.59 21.50 4.24
N ARG A 396 -14.74 21.98 4.70
CA ARG A 396 -14.83 22.88 5.86
C ARG A 396 -14.98 22.03 7.13
N GLU A 397 -13.99 22.11 8.03
CA GLU A 397 -13.96 21.42 9.34
C GLU A 397 -13.98 19.89 9.31
N GLU A 398 -13.74 19.25 8.15
CA GLU A 398 -13.66 17.78 8.04
C GLU A 398 -14.93 17.06 8.51
N GLN A 399 -16.05 17.74 8.32
CA GLN A 399 -17.35 17.24 8.72
C GLN A 399 -17.68 16.01 7.90
N ILE A 400 -18.04 14.92 8.59
CA ILE A 400 -18.56 13.72 7.96
C ILE A 400 -20.00 14.03 7.56
N VAL A 401 -20.29 13.84 6.28
CA VAL A 401 -21.61 14.05 5.70
C VAL A 401 -22.28 12.70 5.54
N ILE A 402 -23.46 12.53 6.14
CA ILE A 402 -24.25 11.31 6.08
C ILE A 402 -25.63 11.68 5.53
N HIS A 403 -26.08 11.00 4.49
CA HIS A 403 -27.47 11.07 4.05
C HIS A 403 -28.33 10.18 4.96
N LYS A 404 -29.44 10.71 5.48
CA LYS A 404 -30.29 10.02 6.48
C LYS A 404 -30.77 8.64 6.02
N GLU A 405 -31.23 8.55 4.78
CA GLU A 405 -31.80 7.31 4.22
C GLU A 405 -30.80 6.52 3.36
N HIS A 406 -30.01 7.19 2.52
CA HIS A 406 -29.28 6.55 1.44
C HIS A 406 -27.81 6.23 1.75
N SER A 407 -27.22 6.73 2.84
CA SER A 407 -25.81 6.45 3.16
C SER A 407 -25.56 5.05 3.74
N HIS A 408 -26.62 4.32 4.16
CA HIS A 408 -26.53 3.01 4.84
C HIS A 408 -25.55 2.98 6.02
N VAL A 409 -25.51 4.07 6.79
CA VAL A 409 -24.80 4.15 8.07
C VAL A 409 -25.74 4.73 9.10
N GLN A 410 -25.55 4.36 10.36
CA GLN A 410 -26.28 4.94 11.47
C GLN A 410 -25.31 5.57 12.45
N LEU A 411 -25.53 6.85 12.76
CA LEU A 411 -24.65 7.59 13.64
C LEU A 411 -24.84 7.14 15.10
N ASN A 412 -23.78 6.62 15.70
CA ASN A 412 -23.73 6.36 17.13
C ASN A 412 -23.47 7.66 17.89
N GLN A 413 -24.56 8.29 18.33
CA GLN A 413 -24.52 9.56 19.05
C GLN A 413 -23.80 9.46 20.39
N ASN A 414 -23.80 8.29 21.03
CA ASN A 414 -23.14 8.10 22.34
C ASN A 414 -21.62 8.15 22.19
N LEU A 415 -21.08 7.44 21.19
CA LEU A 415 -19.65 7.52 20.89
C LEU A 415 -19.26 8.91 20.39
N LEU A 416 -20.09 9.55 19.55
CA LEU A 416 -19.82 10.90 19.08
C LEU A 416 -19.65 11.89 20.25
N ARG A 417 -20.55 11.83 21.24
CA ARG A 417 -20.47 12.68 22.44
C ARG A 417 -19.25 12.33 23.30
N SER A 418 -18.89 11.05 23.44
CA SER A 418 -17.71 10.66 24.22
C SER A 418 -16.39 11.09 23.57
N LEU A 419 -16.37 11.20 22.23
CA LEU A 419 -15.27 11.78 21.46
C LEU A 419 -15.24 13.32 21.51
N GLY A 420 -16.21 13.97 22.18
CA GLY A 420 -16.32 15.44 22.22
C GLY A 420 -16.83 16.05 20.92
N GLY A 421 -17.41 15.25 20.03
CA GLY A 421 -18.02 15.69 18.78
C GLY A 421 -19.48 16.09 18.94
N TYR A 422 -20.02 16.70 17.90
CA TYR A 422 -21.42 17.08 17.79
C TYR A 422 -21.90 16.86 16.36
N TYR A 423 -23.21 16.89 16.15
CA TYR A 423 -23.78 16.82 14.82
C TYR A 423 -24.85 17.89 14.64
N THR A 424 -25.05 18.29 13.40
CA THR A 424 -26.16 19.15 12.99
C THR A 424 -26.98 18.43 11.92
N GLU A 425 -28.29 18.52 12.01
CA GLU A 425 -29.18 17.98 10.99
C GLU A 425 -29.67 19.08 10.07
N SER A 426 -29.76 18.74 8.79
CA SER A 426 -30.57 19.42 7.79
C SER A 426 -31.64 18.43 7.30
N ASP A 427 -32.45 18.81 6.31
CA ASP A 427 -33.54 17.96 5.79
C ASP A 427 -33.08 16.52 5.50
N ASP A 428 -32.18 16.33 4.53
CA ASP A 428 -31.75 14.99 4.10
C ASP A 428 -30.41 14.53 4.69
N PHE A 429 -29.65 15.44 5.31
CA PHE A 429 -28.27 15.18 5.72
C PHE A 429 -28.00 15.45 7.19
N ILE A 430 -27.17 14.59 7.78
CA ILE A 430 -26.53 14.75 9.08
C ILE A 430 -25.07 15.16 8.82
N LEU A 431 -24.64 16.26 9.42
CA LEU A 431 -23.26 16.72 9.41
C LEU A 431 -22.65 16.43 10.78
N VAL A 432 -21.61 15.61 10.81
CA VAL A 432 -20.95 15.16 12.04
C VAL A 432 -19.60 15.84 12.14
N ASN A 433 -19.38 16.56 13.24
CA ASN A 433 -18.10 17.16 13.57
C ASN A 433 -17.46 16.35 14.71
N VAL A 434 -16.24 15.90 14.47
CA VAL A 434 -15.44 15.15 15.44
C VAL A 434 -14.13 15.92 15.65
N PRO A 435 -13.62 16.07 16.89
CA PRO A 435 -12.38 16.79 17.13
C PRO A 435 -11.19 16.21 16.32
N HIS A 436 -10.38 17.09 15.73
CA HIS A 436 -9.21 16.72 14.91
C HIS A 436 -8.14 15.90 15.66
N SER A 437 -8.15 15.93 16.99
CA SER A 437 -7.22 15.16 17.81
C SER A 437 -7.50 13.65 17.76
N THR A 438 -8.73 13.25 17.42
CA THR A 438 -9.16 11.84 17.38
C THR A 438 -8.46 11.03 16.29
N ASN A 439 -8.30 9.73 16.54
CA ASN A 439 -7.66 8.84 15.57
C ASN A 439 -8.55 8.59 14.35
N LEU A 440 -9.87 8.58 14.55
CA LEU A 440 -10.89 8.55 13.50
C LEU A 440 -10.69 9.65 12.45
N VAL A 441 -10.66 10.92 12.86
CA VAL A 441 -10.53 12.04 11.91
C VAL A 441 -9.21 11.96 11.16
N LYS A 442 -8.12 11.59 11.85
CA LYS A 442 -6.82 11.36 11.20
C LYS A 442 -6.85 10.24 10.17
N LEU A 443 -7.66 9.19 10.35
CA LEU A 443 -7.84 8.15 9.33
C LEU A 443 -8.58 8.71 8.11
N LEU A 444 -9.69 9.42 8.34
CA LEU A 444 -10.50 10.03 7.28
C LEU A 444 -9.71 11.08 6.48
N GLN A 445 -8.95 11.94 7.17
CA GLN A 445 -7.97 12.87 6.59
C GLN A 445 -6.96 12.16 5.70
N ARG A 446 -6.32 11.09 6.21
CA ARG A 446 -5.34 10.33 5.43
C ARG A 446 -5.92 9.79 4.13
N ILE A 447 -7.16 9.29 4.15
CA ILE A 447 -7.82 8.79 2.94
C ILE A 447 -8.06 9.94 1.96
N ARG A 448 -8.59 11.07 2.43
CA ARG A 448 -8.84 12.28 1.62
C ARG A 448 -7.57 12.85 1.01
N ASP A 449 -6.55 13.06 1.84
CA ASP A 449 -5.28 13.66 1.43
C ASP A 449 -4.56 12.75 0.44
N GLU A 450 -4.69 11.43 0.59
CA GLU A 450 -4.19 10.46 -0.37
C GLU A 450 -4.93 10.54 -1.72
N SER A 451 -6.27 10.64 -1.72
CA SER A 451 -7.04 10.84 -2.96
C SER A 451 -6.65 12.13 -3.67
N HIS A 452 -6.51 13.22 -2.92
CA HIS A 452 -6.09 14.50 -3.45
C HIS A 452 -4.66 14.45 -4.00
N ARG A 453 -3.70 13.88 -3.24
CA ARG A 453 -2.31 13.70 -3.67
C ARG A 453 -2.22 12.87 -4.94
N PHE A 454 -2.97 11.78 -5.02
CA PHE A 454 -2.97 10.92 -6.18
C PHE A 454 -3.48 11.64 -7.43
N ALA A 455 -4.49 12.51 -7.28
CA ALA A 455 -4.97 13.37 -8.34
C ALA A 455 -3.89 14.35 -8.81
N VAL A 456 -3.27 15.09 -7.88
CA VAL A 456 -2.21 16.07 -8.17
C VAL A 456 -0.98 15.42 -8.84
N SER A 457 -0.60 14.20 -8.45
CA SER A 457 0.53 13.47 -9.06
C SER A 457 0.35 13.17 -10.55
N TYR A 458 -0.91 13.04 -11.00
CA TYR A 458 -1.20 12.87 -12.43
C TYR A 458 -0.78 14.11 -13.21
N HIS A 459 -1.14 15.26 -12.67
CA HIS A 459 -0.94 16.56 -13.27
C HIS A 459 0.52 16.98 -13.23
N SER A 460 1.28 16.65 -12.19
CA SER A 460 2.73 16.86 -12.20
C SER A 460 3.42 16.02 -13.28
N THR A 461 2.98 14.78 -13.49
CA THR A 461 3.51 13.90 -14.55
C THR A 461 3.15 14.40 -15.95
N LEU A 462 1.91 14.88 -16.16
CA LEU A 462 1.46 15.51 -17.41
C LEU A 462 2.17 16.83 -17.70
N LYS A 463 2.32 17.70 -16.69
CA LYS A 463 3.12 18.93 -16.81
C LYS A 463 4.56 18.62 -17.15
N ARG A 464 5.15 17.58 -16.55
CA ARG A 464 6.52 17.13 -16.89
C ARG A 464 6.61 16.62 -18.32
N LYS A 465 5.61 15.83 -18.78
CA LYS A 465 5.54 15.30 -20.15
C LYS A 465 5.29 16.39 -21.21
N ASN A 466 4.46 17.39 -20.89
CA ASN A 466 4.21 18.55 -21.74
C ASN A 466 5.36 19.57 -21.69
N SER A 467 6.08 19.67 -20.57
CA SER A 467 7.32 20.46 -20.47
C SER A 467 8.50 19.83 -21.22
N THR A 468 8.43 18.54 -21.54
CA THR A 468 9.41 17.84 -22.39
C THR A 468 9.09 17.91 -23.88
N VAL A 469 7.94 18.46 -24.29
CA VAL A 469 7.71 18.81 -25.70
C VAL A 469 8.37 20.17 -25.92
N SER A 470 9.49 20.17 -26.64
CA SER A 470 10.20 21.41 -26.97
C SER A 470 9.33 22.24 -27.91
N ILE A 471 9.36 23.57 -27.79
CA ILE A 471 8.72 24.48 -28.79
C ILE A 471 9.20 24.20 -30.22
N LEU A 472 10.37 23.58 -30.34
CA LEU A 472 10.93 23.13 -31.62
C LEU A 472 10.20 21.90 -32.19
N ASP A 473 9.61 21.05 -31.35
CA ASP A 473 8.85 19.86 -31.76
C ASP A 473 7.51 20.22 -32.42
N THR A 474 7.01 21.43 -32.19
CA THR A 474 5.74 21.93 -32.75
C THR A 474 5.89 22.64 -34.10
N ILE A 475 7.12 22.82 -34.60
CA ILE A 475 7.37 23.53 -35.86
C ILE A 475 7.11 22.59 -37.06
N PRO A 476 6.10 22.87 -37.91
CA PRO A 476 5.81 22.04 -39.07
C PRO A 476 7.00 21.96 -40.02
N GLY A 477 7.33 20.74 -40.49
CA GLY A 477 8.42 20.53 -41.45
C GLY A 477 9.84 20.47 -40.85
N VAL A 478 10.02 20.69 -39.54
CA VAL A 478 11.33 20.58 -38.89
C VAL A 478 11.49 19.22 -38.23
N GLY A 479 12.31 18.34 -38.81
CA GLY A 479 12.58 17.00 -38.30
C GLY A 479 13.57 16.96 -37.12
N PRO A 480 13.68 15.81 -36.41
CA PRO A 480 14.48 15.66 -35.19
C PRO A 480 15.99 15.95 -35.38
N VAL A 481 16.55 15.70 -36.57
CA VAL A 481 17.95 16.01 -36.90
C VAL A 481 18.20 17.51 -36.89
N THR A 482 17.32 18.27 -37.53
CA THR A 482 17.38 19.74 -37.59
C THR A 482 17.22 20.36 -36.21
N ARG A 483 16.31 19.82 -35.38
CA ARG A 483 16.12 20.28 -33.99
C ARG A 483 17.37 20.06 -33.14
N LYS A 484 17.99 18.88 -33.24
CA LYS A 484 19.24 18.58 -32.53
C LYS A 484 20.38 19.51 -32.97
N LYS A 485 20.43 19.87 -34.27
CA LYS A 485 21.41 20.83 -34.80
C LYS A 485 21.22 22.23 -34.22
N LEU A 486 19.96 22.71 -34.17
CA LEU A 486 19.62 24.01 -33.57
C LEU A 486 19.93 24.05 -32.07
N ILE A 487 19.54 23.03 -31.30
CA ILE A 487 19.84 22.96 -29.85
C ILE A 487 21.35 22.90 -29.62
N ARG A 488 22.12 22.20 -30.45
CA ARG A 488 23.58 22.12 -30.31
C ARG A 488 24.27 23.46 -30.56
N LEU A 489 23.74 24.28 -31.47
CA LEU A 489 24.32 25.59 -31.82
C LEU A 489 23.87 26.69 -30.87
N PHE A 490 22.59 26.70 -30.48
CA PHE A 490 21.98 27.77 -29.68
C PHE A 490 21.72 27.37 -28.21
N GLY A 491 22.16 26.17 -27.81
CA GLY A 491 22.14 25.64 -26.44
C GLY A 491 20.77 25.15 -25.95
N SER A 492 19.69 25.89 -26.22
CA SER A 492 18.34 25.57 -25.73
C SER A 492 17.25 26.03 -26.68
N GLY A 493 16.01 25.55 -26.49
CA GLY A 493 14.85 26.03 -27.27
C GLY A 493 14.62 27.54 -27.16
N LYS A 494 14.95 28.14 -26.00
CA LYS A 494 14.91 29.60 -25.79
C LYS A 494 15.99 30.31 -26.59
N GLY A 495 17.21 29.78 -26.63
CA GLY A 495 18.29 30.32 -27.45
C GLY A 495 18.00 30.28 -28.95
N VAL A 496 17.21 29.30 -29.42
CA VAL A 496 16.73 29.26 -30.81
C VAL A 496 15.66 30.32 -31.07
N GLN A 497 14.83 30.65 -30.08
CA GLN A 497 13.82 31.70 -30.20
C GLN A 497 14.44 33.11 -30.24
N GLU A 498 15.54 33.32 -29.52
CA GLU A 498 16.27 34.60 -29.48
C GLU A 498 17.23 34.78 -30.68
N ALA A 499 17.42 33.74 -31.50
CA ALA A 499 18.32 33.79 -32.66
C ALA A 499 17.70 34.59 -33.83
N SER A 500 18.53 35.35 -34.54
CA SER A 500 18.10 36.11 -35.72
C SER A 500 17.81 35.22 -36.92
N GLU A 501 16.99 35.69 -37.87
CA GLU A 501 16.69 34.97 -39.11
C GLU A 501 17.96 34.55 -39.85
N ALA A 502 18.97 35.43 -39.89
CA ALA A 502 20.26 35.15 -40.52
C ALA A 502 21.03 34.01 -39.82
N GLN A 503 21.03 33.98 -38.49
CA GLN A 503 21.69 32.92 -37.71
C GLN A 503 21.00 31.56 -37.89
N LEU A 504 19.66 31.55 -37.98
CA LEU A 504 18.90 30.34 -38.27
C LEU A 504 19.11 29.88 -39.71
N ALA A 505 19.17 30.81 -40.66
CA ALA A 505 19.46 30.53 -42.07
C ALA A 505 20.83 29.87 -42.26
N ASP A 506 21.87 30.34 -41.56
CA ASP A 506 23.21 29.74 -41.58
C ASP A 506 23.21 28.32 -40.99
N ALA A 507 22.43 28.09 -39.94
CA ALA A 507 22.39 26.79 -39.27
C ALA A 507 21.65 25.72 -40.07
N ILE A 508 20.53 26.06 -40.71
CA ILE A 508 19.58 25.07 -41.29
C ILE A 508 19.13 25.37 -42.74
N GLY A 509 19.78 26.34 -43.38
CA GLY A 509 19.52 26.78 -44.76
C GLY A 509 18.46 27.87 -44.84
N ALA A 510 18.63 28.83 -45.77
CA ALA A 510 17.81 30.05 -45.85
C ALA A 510 16.30 29.82 -45.88
N LYS A 511 15.82 28.83 -46.65
CA LYS A 511 14.38 28.52 -46.77
C LYS A 511 13.80 28.00 -45.45
N THR A 512 14.49 27.07 -44.80
CA THR A 512 14.04 26.46 -43.54
C THR A 512 14.22 27.42 -42.36
N GLY A 513 15.31 28.18 -42.34
CA GLY A 513 15.59 29.21 -41.33
C GLY A 513 14.53 30.29 -41.28
N LYS A 514 14.11 30.81 -42.46
CA LYS A 514 13.02 31.78 -42.57
C LYS A 514 11.68 31.24 -42.08
N MET A 515 11.34 29.99 -42.44
CA MET A 515 10.12 29.32 -41.97
C MET A 515 10.11 29.15 -40.44
N VAL A 516 11.23 28.72 -39.86
CA VAL A 516 11.39 28.56 -38.40
C VAL A 516 11.29 29.90 -37.69
N PHE A 517 11.98 30.94 -38.20
CA PHE A 517 11.95 32.28 -37.63
C PHE A 517 10.54 32.86 -37.64
N GLN A 518 9.84 32.76 -38.78
CA GLN A 518 8.47 33.22 -38.92
C GLN A 518 7.51 32.50 -37.97
N TRP A 519 7.64 31.17 -37.80
CA TRP A 519 6.77 30.41 -36.90
C TRP A 519 6.99 30.75 -35.42
N LEU A 520 8.24 31.01 -35.03
CA LEU A 520 8.59 31.35 -33.64
C LEU A 520 8.19 32.79 -33.25
N HIS A 521 8.03 33.68 -34.23
CA HIS A 521 7.72 35.11 -34.02
C HIS A 521 6.32 35.53 -34.54
N SER A 522 5.51 34.60 -35.04
CA SER A 522 4.13 34.85 -35.48
C SER A 522 3.06 34.58 -34.42
N LYS A 523 3.47 34.35 -33.16
CA LYS A 523 2.58 34.12 -32.01
C LYS A 523 2.71 35.18 -30.95
#